data_AF-A0A8H8QGL1-F1
#
_entry.id   AF-A0A8H8QGL1-F1
#
_cell.length_a   1.000
_cell.length_b   1.000
_cell.length_c   1.000
_cell.angle_alpha   90.00
_cell.angle_beta   90.00
_cell.angle_gamma   90.00
#
_symmetry.space_group_name_H-M   'P 1'
#
loop_
_entity.id
_entity.type
_entity.pdbx_description
1 polymer ?
#
loop_
_entity_poly.entity_id
_entity_poly.type
_entity_poly.pdbx_seq_one_letter_code
_entity_poly.pdbx_strand_id
1 'polypeptide(L)'
;MPASFKRYVEVGRVVLVEEGPSAGQLAVIVEVIDHNRSTVQDDGRWDASAALRDKTVNTQVLGGGCSIKRRRLVSPTDHDGCISVDQASRERPKGEGRTNVETYERENMDHAARLGVAIIDSPSTGVTRQPFAFKHLTMTKLTIRGLPRGAGSPTVKKFFEKSGVAEKWAQSGWAKKRAAVKARRSLSDFDRFNVMLLKKQRRNVLSPATKKASA
;
A
#
# COMPACT_ATOMS: atom_id res chain seq x y z
N MET A 1 -18.32 28.04 8.39
CA MET A 1 -18.29 26.61 8.78
C MET A 1 -16.87 26.19 9.10
N PRO A 2 -16.61 25.43 10.18
CA PRO A 2 -15.29 24.82 10.41
C PRO A 2 -15.04 23.70 9.41
N ALA A 3 -13.84 23.61 8.84
CA ALA A 3 -13.49 22.52 7.93
C ALA A 3 -13.58 21.16 8.64
N SER A 4 -14.31 20.21 8.04
CA SER A 4 -14.57 18.89 8.62
C SER A 4 -13.26 18.08 8.76
N PHE A 5 -12.44 18.09 7.71
CA PHE A 5 -11.16 17.37 7.66
C PHE A 5 -10.02 18.19 8.30
N LYS A 6 -9.22 17.51 9.14
CA LYS A 6 -8.16 18.13 9.98
C LYS A 6 -6.82 17.38 9.92
N ARG A 7 -6.72 16.35 9.06
CA ARG A 7 -5.54 15.51 8.85
C ARG A 7 -5.43 15.17 7.36
N TYR A 8 -4.99 16.14 6.57
CA TYR A 8 -4.77 15.97 5.14
C TYR A 8 -3.50 15.16 4.88
N VAL A 9 -3.43 14.49 3.73
CA VAL A 9 -2.17 13.93 3.23
C VAL A 9 -1.35 15.09 2.65
N GLU A 10 -0.18 15.35 3.23
CA GLU A 10 0.69 16.47 2.86
C GLU A 10 2.15 16.18 3.24
N VAL A 11 3.10 16.80 2.54
CA VAL A 11 4.53 16.71 2.85
C VAL A 11 4.81 17.28 4.24
N GLY A 12 5.68 16.61 5.00
CA GLY A 12 6.02 16.99 6.37
C GLY A 12 5.00 16.55 7.42
N ARG A 13 3.85 15.96 7.05
CA ARG A 13 2.95 15.40 8.07
C ARG A 13 3.54 14.13 8.69
N VAL A 14 3.46 14.06 10.01
CA VAL A 14 3.89 12.90 10.79
C VAL A 14 2.79 11.85 10.75
N VAL A 15 3.16 10.63 10.42
CA VAL A 15 2.30 9.44 10.35
C VAL A 15 2.77 8.41 11.38
N LEU A 16 1.87 7.51 11.77
CA LEU A 16 2.17 6.36 12.60
C LEU A 16 2.07 5.11 11.74
N VAL A 17 3.17 4.37 11.61
CA VAL A 17 3.19 3.08 10.92
C VAL A 17 2.45 2.07 11.78
N GLU A 18 1.50 1.33 11.21
CA GLU A 18 0.70 0.36 11.97
C GLU A 18 1.07 -1.10 11.69
N GLU A 19 1.73 -1.37 10.56
CA GLU A 19 2.06 -2.71 10.05
C GLU A 19 3.50 -2.78 9.49
N GLY A 20 4.02 -3.98 9.24
CA GLY A 20 5.38 -4.20 8.76
C GLY A 20 6.47 -4.10 9.85
N PRO A 21 7.77 -4.16 9.47
CA PRO A 21 8.88 -4.24 10.43
C PRO A 21 9.03 -3.00 11.32
N SER A 22 8.56 -1.84 10.85
CA SER A 22 8.56 -0.57 11.60
C SER A 22 7.25 -0.31 12.36
N ALA A 23 6.38 -1.30 12.54
CA ALA A 23 5.08 -1.15 13.19
C ALA A 23 5.17 -0.47 14.57
N GLY A 24 4.38 0.58 14.75
CA GLY A 24 4.33 1.40 15.96
C GLY A 24 5.31 2.55 16.01
N GLN A 25 6.23 2.68 15.04
CA GLN A 25 7.11 3.84 14.92
C GLN A 25 6.43 5.01 14.21
N LEU A 26 6.90 6.23 14.51
CA LEU A 26 6.54 7.42 13.73
C LEU A 26 7.38 7.50 12.46
N ALA A 27 6.76 7.96 11.38
CA ALA A 27 7.44 8.36 10.16
C ALA A 27 6.97 9.75 9.69
N VAL A 28 7.64 10.34 8.71
CA VAL A 28 7.24 11.59 8.05
C VAL A 28 6.97 11.31 6.58
N ILE A 29 5.88 11.86 6.03
CA ILE A 29 5.67 11.87 4.58
C ILE A 29 6.66 12.86 3.96
N VAL A 30 7.62 12.35 3.19
CA VAL A 30 8.59 13.16 2.44
C VAL A 30 8.03 13.55 1.07
N GLU A 31 7.25 12.64 0.49
CA GLU A 31 6.68 12.78 -0.84
C GLU A 31 5.44 11.90 -0.95
N VAL A 32 4.45 12.35 -1.71
CA VAL A 32 3.33 11.53 -2.15
C VAL A 32 3.60 11.16 -3.60
N ILE A 33 3.57 9.87 -3.89
CA ILE A 33 3.72 9.34 -5.24
C ILE A 33 2.37 9.52 -5.92
N ASP A 34 1.40 8.68 -5.58
CA ASP A 34 0.10 8.62 -6.23
C ASP A 34 -1.00 9.30 -5.42
N HIS A 35 -1.36 10.50 -5.85
CA HIS A 35 -2.67 11.09 -5.57
C HIS A 35 -3.67 10.56 -6.61
N ASN A 36 -4.07 9.29 -6.50
CA ASN A 36 -5.05 8.70 -7.43
C ASN A 36 -6.45 9.31 -7.27
N ARG A 37 -6.61 10.50 -7.85
CA ARG A 37 -7.85 10.95 -8.46
C ARG A 37 -8.32 9.83 -9.36
N SER A 38 -9.55 9.37 -9.20
CA SER A 38 -10.17 8.49 -10.18
C SER A 38 -10.31 9.25 -11.50
N THR A 39 -9.33 9.07 -12.39
CA THR A 39 -9.70 8.67 -13.74
C THR A 39 -10.57 7.44 -13.57
N VAL A 40 -11.88 7.64 -13.62
CA VAL A 40 -12.74 6.60 -14.17
C VAL A 40 -12.14 6.35 -15.54
N GLN A 41 -11.45 5.22 -15.70
CA GLN A 41 -11.51 4.60 -17.00
C GLN A 41 -13.01 4.32 -17.16
N ASP A 42 -13.63 5.00 -18.11
CA ASP A 42 -14.89 4.49 -18.64
C ASP A 42 -14.52 3.11 -19.18
N ASP A 43 -14.80 2.08 -18.38
CA ASP A 43 -14.51 0.69 -18.70
C ASP A 43 -15.34 0.39 -19.94
N GLY A 44 -14.72 0.61 -21.10
CA GLY A 44 -15.30 0.52 -22.42
C GLY A 44 -15.63 -0.93 -22.68
N ARG A 45 -16.75 -1.37 -22.08
CA ARG A 45 -17.22 -2.75 -22.08
C ARG A 45 -17.63 -3.06 -23.50
N TRP A 46 -16.66 -3.52 -24.28
CA TRP A 46 -16.82 -4.06 -25.61
C TRP A 46 -17.87 -5.18 -25.57
N ASP A 47 -19.11 -4.79 -25.83
CA ASP A 47 -20.21 -5.67 -26.08
C ASP A 47 -19.98 -6.30 -27.46
N ALA A 48 -19.20 -7.38 -27.47
CA ALA A 48 -18.85 -8.16 -28.65
C ALA A 48 -20.08 -8.70 -29.43
N SER A 49 -21.29 -8.52 -28.89
CA SER A 49 -22.59 -8.73 -29.53
C SER A 49 -22.98 -7.64 -30.55
N ALA A 50 -22.37 -6.45 -30.51
CA ALA A 50 -22.63 -5.38 -31.48
C ALA A 50 -22.01 -5.67 -32.86
N ALA A 51 -20.86 -6.33 -32.90
CA ALA A 51 -20.06 -6.59 -34.11
C ALA A 51 -20.66 -7.65 -35.08
N LEU A 52 -21.89 -8.11 -34.86
CA LEU A 52 -22.55 -9.13 -35.68
C LEU A 52 -23.86 -8.68 -36.35
N ARG A 53 -24.14 -7.38 -36.38
CA ARG A 53 -25.33 -6.79 -37.04
C ARG A 53 -25.03 -5.67 -38.03
N ASP A 54 -24.06 -5.91 -38.91
CA ASP A 54 -24.25 -5.52 -40.31
C ASP A 54 -23.71 -6.61 -41.26
N LYS A 55 -24.64 -7.23 -41.99
CA LYS A 55 -24.37 -8.16 -43.10
C LYS A 55 -25.47 -7.96 -44.16
N THR A 56 -25.58 -6.74 -44.66
CA THR A 56 -26.59 -6.36 -45.64
C THR A 56 -25.95 -5.60 -46.80
N VAL A 57 -25.72 -6.27 -47.93
CA VAL A 57 -25.21 -5.76 -49.23
C VAL A 57 -23.94 -4.90 -49.18
N ASN A 58 -22.88 -5.18 -49.95
CA ASN A 58 -22.92 -5.54 -51.37
C ASN A 58 -21.62 -6.26 -51.77
N THR A 59 -21.71 -7.42 -52.42
CA THR A 59 -20.53 -8.12 -52.96
C THR A 59 -20.38 -7.82 -54.45
N GLN A 60 -19.37 -7.05 -54.82
CA GLN A 60 -18.93 -6.94 -56.21
C GLN A 60 -17.48 -7.41 -56.35
N VAL A 61 -17.23 -8.22 -57.37
CA VAL A 61 -15.98 -8.95 -57.57
C VAL A 61 -15.30 -8.48 -58.86
N LEU A 62 -14.31 -7.61 -58.71
CA LEU A 62 -13.30 -7.28 -59.73
C LEU A 62 -11.97 -7.09 -58.96
N GLY A 63 -10.81 -7.51 -59.45
CA GLY A 63 -10.52 -8.13 -60.74
C GLY A 63 -9.22 -7.58 -61.31
N GLY A 64 -8.07 -8.05 -60.82
CA GLY A 64 -6.76 -7.58 -61.28
C GLY A 64 -5.61 -8.15 -60.45
N GLY A 65 -4.70 -8.87 -61.10
CA GLY A 65 -3.46 -9.34 -60.50
C GLY A 65 -2.24 -8.59 -61.04
N CYS A 66 -1.13 -8.61 -60.31
CA CYS A 66 0.18 -8.19 -60.81
C CYS A 66 1.21 -9.28 -60.49
N SER A 67 2.06 -9.63 -61.46
CA SER A 67 3.05 -10.69 -61.32
C SER A 67 4.39 -10.28 -61.94
N ILE A 68 5.43 -10.22 -61.12
CA ILE A 68 6.83 -10.11 -61.53
C ILE A 68 7.64 -11.17 -60.76
N LYS A 69 8.66 -11.73 -61.41
CA LYS A 69 9.25 -13.03 -61.03
C LYS A 69 10.62 -12.88 -60.35
N ARG A 70 10.81 -13.68 -59.30
CA ARG A 70 12.03 -14.42 -58.89
C ARG A 70 13.40 -13.84 -59.26
N ARG A 71 14.31 -13.84 -58.29
CA ARG A 71 15.64 -14.45 -58.49
C ARG A 71 16.00 -15.33 -57.28
N ARG A 72 16.65 -16.46 -57.52
CA ARG A 72 17.08 -17.46 -56.54
C ARG A 72 18.49 -17.91 -56.94
N LEU A 73 19.42 -17.97 -55.99
CA LEU A 73 20.69 -18.70 -56.08
C LEU A 73 20.86 -19.48 -54.77
N VAL A 74 21.64 -20.57 -54.78
CA VAL A 74 21.47 -21.69 -53.81
C VAL A 74 22.79 -22.44 -53.57
N SER A 75 23.05 -22.86 -52.31
CA SER A 75 23.84 -24.06 -51.87
C SER A 75 25.32 -24.19 -52.30
N PRO A 76 26.09 -25.22 -51.82
CA PRO A 76 25.99 -26.08 -50.61
C PRO A 76 27.05 -25.61 -49.56
N THR A 77 27.58 -26.34 -48.55
CA THR A 77 27.43 -27.69 -47.92
C THR A 77 27.07 -27.52 -46.42
N ASP A 78 26.53 -28.45 -45.63
CA ASP A 78 26.79 -29.88 -45.29
C ASP A 78 28.02 -30.13 -44.38
N HIS A 79 27.81 -30.40 -43.08
CA HIS A 79 27.80 -31.76 -42.50
C HIS A 79 27.38 -31.78 -41.00
N ASP A 80 26.64 -32.83 -40.64
CA ASP A 80 26.51 -33.52 -39.33
C ASP A 80 26.30 -32.73 -38.03
N GLY A 81 25.06 -32.77 -37.54
CA GLY A 81 24.64 -32.25 -36.23
C GLY A 81 23.29 -32.77 -35.73
N CYS A 82 22.89 -33.99 -36.10
CA CYS A 82 21.57 -34.56 -35.80
C CYS A 82 21.39 -34.94 -34.32
N ILE A 83 21.18 -33.94 -33.46
CA ILE A 83 20.47 -34.15 -32.20
C ILE A 83 18.98 -34.20 -32.52
N SER A 84 18.36 -35.37 -32.35
CA SER A 84 16.92 -35.56 -32.43
C SER A 84 16.23 -34.86 -31.25
N VAL A 85 16.00 -33.56 -31.39
CA VAL A 85 14.94 -32.89 -30.62
C VAL A 85 13.61 -33.45 -31.10
N ASP A 86 13.14 -34.48 -30.41
CA ASP A 86 11.78 -34.98 -30.54
C ASP A 86 10.82 -33.80 -30.45
N GLN A 87 10.07 -33.56 -31.53
CA GLN A 87 8.93 -32.64 -31.52
C GLN A 87 7.75 -33.28 -30.80
N ALA A 88 8.00 -33.69 -29.55
CA ALA A 88 6.99 -33.94 -28.55
C ALA A 88 6.13 -32.68 -28.45
N SER A 89 4.96 -32.75 -29.09
CA SER A 89 4.04 -31.63 -29.23
C SER A 89 3.56 -31.23 -27.84
N ARG A 90 4.23 -30.25 -27.24
CA ARG A 90 3.78 -29.55 -26.03
C ARG A 90 2.59 -28.67 -26.39
N GLU A 91 1.49 -29.33 -26.70
CA GLU A 91 0.16 -28.74 -26.59
C GLU A 91 0.06 -28.13 -25.19
N ARG A 92 -0.07 -26.80 -25.11
CA ARG A 92 -0.36 -26.18 -23.82
C ARG A 92 -1.73 -26.69 -23.39
N PRO A 93 -1.91 -27.27 -22.19
CA PRO A 93 -3.21 -27.76 -21.75
C PRO A 93 -4.22 -26.59 -21.73
N LYS A 94 -5.13 -26.57 -22.70
CA LYS A 94 -6.20 -25.58 -22.83
C LYS A 94 -7.32 -25.90 -21.83
N GLY A 95 -7.04 -25.76 -20.54
CA GLY A 95 -8.01 -26.10 -19.50
C GLY A 95 -7.62 -25.78 -18.07
N GLU A 96 -6.36 -25.43 -17.78
CA GLU A 96 -5.96 -25.08 -16.41
C GLU A 96 -6.37 -23.63 -16.10
N GLY A 97 -7.61 -23.48 -15.65
CA GLY A 97 -8.13 -22.23 -15.11
C GLY A 97 -7.35 -21.88 -13.84
N ARG A 98 -6.81 -20.65 -13.78
CA ARG A 98 -6.08 -20.13 -12.61
C ARG A 98 -6.91 -20.37 -11.36
N THR A 99 -6.28 -20.85 -10.31
CA THR A 99 -6.99 -21.16 -9.07
C THR A 99 -7.61 -19.90 -8.47
N ASN A 100 -8.65 -20.08 -7.66
CA ASN A 100 -9.25 -18.98 -6.89
C ASN A 100 -8.24 -18.29 -5.94
N VAL A 101 -7.11 -18.95 -5.64
CA VAL A 101 -6.00 -18.38 -4.86
C VAL A 101 -5.12 -17.49 -5.73
N GLU A 102 -4.65 -17.96 -6.89
CA GLU A 102 -3.83 -17.15 -7.82
C GLU A 102 -4.55 -15.90 -8.34
N THR A 103 -5.87 -15.99 -8.53
CA THR A 103 -6.70 -14.85 -8.91
C THR A 103 -6.84 -13.88 -7.74
N TYR A 104 -7.16 -14.36 -6.54
CA TYR A 104 -7.23 -13.52 -5.34
C TYR A 104 -5.89 -12.84 -4.99
N GLU A 105 -4.76 -13.54 -5.12
CA GLU A 105 -3.43 -12.94 -4.91
C GLU A 105 -3.12 -11.84 -5.93
N ARG A 106 -3.47 -12.05 -7.21
CA ARG A 106 -3.27 -11.06 -8.26
C ARG A 106 -4.21 -9.86 -8.12
N GLU A 107 -5.48 -10.11 -7.79
CA GLU A 107 -6.46 -9.06 -7.48
C GLU A 107 -6.08 -8.27 -6.22
N ASN A 108 -5.46 -8.90 -5.22
CA ASN A 108 -4.96 -8.23 -4.02
C ASN A 108 -3.71 -7.37 -4.32
N MET A 109 -2.82 -7.82 -5.22
CA MET A 109 -1.73 -7.00 -5.77
C MET A 109 -2.27 -5.80 -6.58
N ASP A 110 -3.23 -6.03 -7.47
CA ASP A 110 -3.90 -4.97 -8.24
C ASP A 110 -4.75 -4.05 -7.35
N HIS A 111 -5.18 -4.53 -6.18
CA HIS A 111 -5.80 -3.70 -5.14
C HIS A 111 -4.78 -2.85 -4.40
N ALA A 112 -3.55 -3.34 -4.19
CA ALA A 112 -2.45 -2.55 -3.62
C ALA A 112 -2.02 -1.43 -4.58
N ALA A 113 -1.96 -1.71 -5.89
CA ALA A 113 -1.70 -0.70 -6.93
C ALA A 113 -2.79 0.39 -7.03
N ARG A 114 -4.02 0.13 -6.56
CA ARG A 114 -5.10 1.12 -6.46
C ARG A 114 -5.05 1.99 -5.20
N LEU A 115 -4.06 1.79 -4.31
CA LEU A 115 -3.91 2.59 -3.08
C LEU A 115 -2.91 3.72 -3.31
N GLY A 116 -3.25 4.93 -2.86
CA GLY A 116 -2.27 6.01 -2.83
C GLY A 116 -1.05 5.63 -1.98
N VAL A 117 0.14 5.90 -2.51
CA VAL A 117 1.44 5.58 -1.91
C VAL A 117 2.20 6.87 -1.57
N ALA A 118 2.86 6.89 -0.41
CA ALA A 118 3.80 7.93 -0.04
C ALA A 118 5.20 7.35 0.22
N ILE A 119 6.23 8.15 -0.02
CA ILE A 119 7.57 7.89 0.51
C ILE A 119 7.56 8.36 1.97
N ILE A 120 7.68 7.40 2.88
CA ILE A 120 7.87 7.65 4.32
C ILE A 120 9.36 7.61 4.66
N ASP A 121 9.80 8.44 5.59
CA ASP A 121 11.18 8.48 6.10
C ASP A 121 11.17 8.97 7.55
N SER A 122 11.98 8.37 8.44
CA SER A 122 12.30 8.91 9.76
C SER A 122 13.49 8.17 10.38
N PRO A 123 14.73 8.63 10.10
CA PRO A 123 15.94 7.96 10.57
C PRO A 123 16.16 8.10 12.09
N SER A 124 15.41 8.98 12.78
CA SER A 124 15.43 9.12 14.24
C SER A 124 14.63 8.04 14.97
N THR A 125 13.72 7.33 14.29
CA THR A 125 12.82 6.30 14.86
C THR A 125 13.05 4.91 14.27
N GLY A 126 14.09 4.74 13.45
CA GLY A 126 14.40 3.47 12.78
C GLY A 126 13.49 3.17 11.58
N VAL A 127 12.78 4.15 11.03
CA VAL A 127 12.02 3.99 9.78
C VAL A 127 12.92 4.37 8.60
N THR A 128 13.34 3.37 7.84
CA THR A 128 14.07 3.57 6.58
C THR A 128 13.18 4.22 5.53
N ARG A 129 13.80 5.00 4.63
CA ARG A 129 13.12 5.65 3.50
C ARG A 129 12.56 4.60 2.54
N GLN A 130 11.24 4.51 2.43
CA GLN A 130 10.57 3.50 1.60
C GLN A 130 9.20 3.98 1.10
N PRO A 131 8.71 3.47 -0.06
CA PRO A 131 7.32 3.63 -0.46
C PRO A 131 6.40 2.83 0.48
N PHE A 132 5.27 3.41 0.87
CA PHE A 132 4.33 2.78 1.80
C PHE A 132 2.91 3.30 1.55
N ALA A 133 1.93 2.39 1.51
CA ALA A 133 0.54 2.72 1.14
C ALA A 133 -0.26 3.33 2.32
N PHE A 134 -1.12 4.30 2.03
CA PHE A 134 -1.86 5.05 3.08
C PHE A 134 -2.76 4.18 3.97
N LYS A 135 -3.23 3.00 3.51
CA LYS A 135 -4.04 2.08 4.34
C LYS A 135 -3.34 1.67 5.64
N HIS A 136 -2.02 1.56 5.64
CA HIS A 136 -1.22 1.04 6.77
C HIS A 136 -0.62 2.17 7.64
N LEU A 137 -1.06 3.42 7.41
CA LEU A 137 -0.59 4.64 8.07
C LEU A 137 -1.74 5.36 8.77
N THR A 138 -1.77 5.39 10.11
CA THR A 138 -2.66 6.32 10.80
C THR A 138 -2.04 7.73 10.81
N MET A 139 -2.62 8.61 9.99
CA MET A 139 -2.30 10.04 9.91
C MET A 139 -2.40 10.72 11.29
N THR A 140 -1.34 11.37 11.78
CA THR A 140 -1.38 12.07 13.08
C THR A 140 -1.84 13.53 12.94
N LYS A 141 -1.99 14.24 14.08
CA LYS A 141 -2.21 15.71 14.08
C LYS A 141 -0.91 16.50 13.85
N LEU A 142 0.26 15.91 14.05
CA LEU A 142 1.55 16.61 14.05
C LEU A 142 2.06 16.85 12.61
N THR A 143 2.60 18.04 12.38
CA THR A 143 3.10 18.50 11.07
C THR A 143 4.43 19.22 11.22
N ILE A 144 5.42 18.81 10.44
CA ILE A 144 6.69 19.51 10.24
C ILE A 144 6.47 20.54 9.14
N ARG A 145 6.20 21.80 9.53
CA ARG A 145 6.02 22.90 8.57
C ARG A 145 7.35 23.24 7.89
N GLY A 146 7.32 23.45 6.59
CA GLY A 146 8.49 23.87 5.80
C GLY A 146 9.49 22.76 5.46
N LEU A 147 9.13 21.47 5.61
CA LEU A 147 9.90 20.39 5.02
C LEU A 147 9.74 20.43 3.48
N PRO A 148 10.83 20.51 2.68
CA PRO A 148 10.72 20.47 1.23
C PRO A 148 10.34 19.07 0.72
N ARG A 149 9.57 19.00 -0.38
CA ARG A 149 9.23 17.73 -1.05
C ARG A 149 10.50 16.99 -1.45
N GLY A 150 10.50 15.67 -1.27
CA GLY A 150 11.63 14.82 -1.66
C GLY A 150 12.84 14.87 -0.72
N ALA A 151 12.85 15.73 0.32
CA ALA A 151 13.96 15.94 1.24
C ALA A 151 14.72 14.66 1.64
N GLY A 152 16.04 14.66 1.51
CA GLY A 152 16.89 13.55 1.95
C GLY A 152 16.84 13.34 3.46
N SER A 153 17.02 12.10 3.91
CA SER A 153 16.95 11.68 5.32
C SER A 153 17.75 12.53 6.32
N PRO A 154 18.98 13.05 6.05
CA PRO A 154 19.66 13.96 6.98
C PRO A 154 18.94 15.31 7.14
N THR A 155 18.21 15.78 6.13
CA THR A 155 17.34 16.97 6.23
C THR A 155 16.07 16.62 7.02
N VAL A 156 15.43 15.48 6.74
CA VAL A 156 14.26 15.00 7.52
C VAL A 156 14.60 14.91 9.00
N LYS A 157 15.77 14.37 9.37
CA LYS A 157 16.26 14.29 10.75
C LYS A 157 16.33 15.67 11.43
N LYS A 158 17.07 16.62 10.82
CA LYS A 158 17.22 18.00 11.31
C LYS A 158 15.86 18.67 11.54
N PHE A 159 14.90 18.48 10.63
CA PHE A 159 13.57 19.07 10.74
C PHE A 159 12.69 18.37 11.80
N PHE A 160 12.78 17.04 11.95
CA PHE A 160 12.08 16.27 12.99
C PHE A 160 12.53 16.67 14.40
N GLU A 161 13.84 16.84 14.58
CA GLU A 161 14.45 17.31 15.83
C GLU A 161 14.08 18.78 16.10
N LYS A 162 14.32 19.69 15.15
CA LYS A 162 13.97 21.12 15.26
C LYS A 162 12.49 21.37 15.55
N SER A 163 11.59 20.49 15.13
CA SER A 163 10.15 20.61 15.38
C SER A 163 9.66 19.85 16.63
N GLY A 164 10.53 19.18 17.38
CA GLY A 164 10.20 18.56 18.67
C GLY A 164 9.12 17.47 18.59
N VAL A 165 9.09 16.70 17.49
CA VAL A 165 8.00 15.75 17.22
C VAL A 165 7.90 14.66 18.29
N ALA A 166 9.04 14.13 18.75
CA ALA A 166 9.09 13.08 19.77
C ALA A 166 8.43 13.52 21.10
N GLU A 167 8.73 14.74 21.57
CA GLU A 167 8.14 15.31 22.78
C GLU A 167 6.65 15.56 22.62
N LYS A 168 6.24 16.21 21.53
CA LYS A 168 4.84 16.51 21.20
C LYS A 168 4.01 15.24 21.05
N TRP A 169 4.63 14.16 20.56
CA TRP A 169 4.05 12.83 20.54
C TRP A 169 3.90 12.26 21.95
N ALA A 170 4.97 12.19 22.74
CA ALA A 170 4.97 11.63 24.10
C ALA A 170 4.01 12.36 25.05
N GLN A 171 3.89 13.68 24.92
CA GLN A 171 2.91 14.49 25.66
C GLN A 171 1.45 14.14 25.29
N SER A 172 1.20 13.67 24.06
CA SER A 172 -0.15 13.43 23.56
C SER A 172 -0.89 12.32 24.31
N GLY A 173 -2.19 12.51 24.52
CA GLY A 173 -3.06 11.50 25.14
C GLY A 173 -3.17 10.20 24.33
N TRP A 174 -2.82 10.20 23.04
CA TRP A 174 -2.86 9.01 22.19
C TRP A 174 -1.59 8.16 22.34
N ALA A 175 -0.40 8.77 22.38
CA ALA A 175 0.83 8.07 22.72
C ALA A 175 0.77 7.47 24.13
N LYS A 176 0.30 8.24 25.11
CA LYS A 176 0.07 7.77 26.50
C LYS A 176 -0.89 6.57 26.56
N LYS A 177 -1.96 6.56 25.74
CA LYS A 177 -2.86 5.40 25.58
C LYS A 177 -2.16 4.20 24.94
N ARG A 178 -1.41 4.38 23.84
CA ARG A 178 -0.64 3.30 23.18
C ARG A 178 0.42 2.70 24.12
N ALA A 179 1.14 3.51 24.88
CA ALA A 179 2.10 3.06 25.89
C ALA A 179 1.43 2.24 27.00
N ALA A 180 0.29 2.72 27.54
CA ALA A 180 -0.48 1.98 28.53
C ALA A 180 -1.07 0.67 27.98
N VAL A 181 -1.40 0.59 26.68
CA VAL A 181 -1.81 -0.67 26.03
C VAL A 181 -0.62 -1.62 25.84
N LYS A 182 0.56 -1.12 25.42
CA LYS A 182 1.78 -1.94 25.32
C LYS A 182 2.14 -2.55 26.68
N ALA A 183 2.17 -1.74 27.74
CA ALA A 183 2.44 -2.21 29.10
C ALA A 183 1.41 -3.25 29.57
N ARG A 184 0.11 -3.06 29.30
CA ARG A 184 -0.94 -4.04 29.65
C ARG A 184 -0.81 -5.37 28.90
N ARG A 185 -0.27 -5.37 27.68
CA ARG A 185 0.00 -6.59 26.89
C ARG A 185 1.22 -7.36 27.41
N SER A 186 2.13 -6.70 28.14
CA SER A 186 3.36 -7.31 28.67
C SER A 186 3.32 -7.58 30.19
N LEU A 187 2.16 -7.48 30.84
CA LEU A 187 2.01 -7.86 32.26
C LEU A 187 2.07 -9.39 32.40
N SER A 188 2.93 -9.89 33.29
CA SER A 188 2.85 -11.29 33.74
C SER A 188 1.58 -11.50 34.58
N ASP A 189 1.18 -12.76 34.80
CA ASP A 189 -0.03 -13.02 35.60
C ASP A 189 0.10 -12.52 37.05
N PHE A 190 1.29 -12.63 37.63
CA PHE A 190 1.60 -12.06 38.93
C PHE A 190 1.41 -10.52 38.95
N ASP A 191 1.79 -9.82 37.88
CA ASP A 191 1.54 -8.38 37.75
C ASP A 191 0.04 -8.08 37.60
N ARG A 192 -0.73 -8.95 36.93
CA ARG A 192 -2.21 -8.83 36.84
C ARG A 192 -2.85 -8.93 38.23
N PHE A 193 -2.38 -9.86 39.06
CA PHE A 193 -2.81 -10.01 40.46
C PHE A 193 -2.44 -8.78 41.31
N ASN A 194 -1.19 -8.30 41.22
CA ASN A 194 -0.76 -7.08 41.91
C ASN A 194 -1.60 -5.85 41.49
N VAL A 195 -1.85 -5.69 40.19
CA VAL A 195 -2.73 -4.64 39.64
C VAL A 195 -4.19 -4.80 40.12
N MET A 196 -4.67 -6.02 40.36
CA MET A 196 -5.99 -6.25 40.96
C MET A 196 -6.03 -5.80 42.43
N LEU A 197 -5.03 -6.15 43.24
CA LEU A 197 -4.96 -5.74 44.65
C LEU A 197 -4.88 -4.21 44.79
N LEU A 198 -4.00 -3.56 44.01
CA LEU A 198 -3.88 -2.09 43.99
C LEU A 198 -5.20 -1.41 43.55
N LYS A 199 -5.93 -1.98 42.58
CA LYS A 199 -7.28 -1.49 42.20
C LYS A 199 -8.29 -1.65 43.34
N LYS A 200 -8.23 -2.73 44.13
CA LYS A 200 -9.11 -2.97 45.29
C LYS A 200 -8.83 -1.96 46.40
N GLN A 201 -7.55 -1.79 46.77
CA GLN A 201 -7.11 -0.75 47.73
C GLN A 201 -7.56 0.64 47.31
N ARG A 202 -7.29 1.05 46.05
CA ARG A 202 -7.71 2.35 45.52
C ARG A 202 -9.24 2.54 45.54
N ARG A 203 -10.02 1.49 45.27
CA ARG A 203 -11.49 1.53 45.38
C ARG A 203 -11.95 1.77 46.82
N ASN A 204 -11.33 1.10 47.79
CA ASN A 204 -11.68 1.23 49.21
C ASN A 204 -11.37 2.63 49.77
N VAL A 205 -10.33 3.31 49.26
CA VAL A 205 -10.01 4.71 49.64
C VAL A 205 -10.93 5.72 48.94
N LEU A 206 -11.19 5.54 47.63
CA LEU A 206 -11.96 6.52 46.86
C LEU A 206 -13.48 6.42 47.05
N SER A 207 -14.05 5.23 47.30
CA SER A 207 -15.51 5.08 47.36
C SER A 207 -16.17 5.73 48.58
N PRO A 208 -15.57 5.82 49.79
CA PRO A 208 -16.11 6.61 50.89
C PRO A 208 -15.97 8.12 50.63
N ALA A 209 -14.84 8.56 50.07
CA ALA A 209 -14.59 9.97 49.78
C ALA A 209 -15.53 10.52 48.70
N THR A 210 -15.76 9.76 47.62
CA THR A 210 -16.72 10.13 46.57
C THR A 210 -18.16 10.13 47.08
N LYS A 211 -18.57 9.15 47.89
CA LYS A 211 -19.89 9.16 48.55
C LYS A 211 -20.10 10.38 49.44
N LYS A 212 -19.08 10.79 50.21
CA LYS A 212 -19.12 12.00 51.05
C LYS A 212 -19.14 13.31 50.26
N ALA A 213 -18.70 13.31 49.01
CA ALA A 213 -18.70 14.46 48.12
C ALA A 213 -19.91 14.51 47.16
N SER A 214 -20.81 13.51 47.25
CA SER A 214 -22.03 13.37 46.46
C SER A 214 -23.29 13.25 47.33
N ALA A 215 -23.20 13.68 48.59
CA ALA A 215 -24.23 13.64 49.61
C ALA A 215 -24.25 15.00 50.34
#